data_AF-X6LIF2-F1
#
_entry.id   AF-X6LIF2-F1
#
_cell.length_a   1.000
_cell.length_b   1.000
_cell.length_c   1.000
_cell.angle_alpha   90.00
_cell.angle_beta   90.00
_cell.angle_gamma   90.00
#
_symmetry.space_group_name_H-M   'P 1'
#
loop_
_entity.id
_entity.type
_entity.pdbx_description
1 polymer ?
#
loop_
_entity_poly.entity_id
_entity_poly.type
_entity_poly.pdbx_seq_one_letter_code
_entity_poly.pdbx_strand_id
1 'polypeptide(L)'
;MWNHQIDANLIYVALKYACKGYIDKAIKLLFEFEQWKFLDNNEQNYNKKMDEFLERRCCNHNVNLFCIFFSEKYKNWTAFEHAELNIVNNGLPFVGKDKKT
;
A
#
# COMPACT_ATOMS: atom_id res chain seq x y z
N MET A 1 1.95 20.79 12.34
CA MET A 1 0.94 20.16 11.47
C MET A 1 1.66 19.47 10.32
N TRP A 2 1.89 18.18 10.56
CA TRP A 2 2.16 17.07 9.65
C TRP A 2 3.01 17.30 8.40
N ASN A 3 4.27 16.86 8.50
CA ASN A 3 5.17 16.55 7.38
C ASN A 3 4.75 15.24 6.66
N HIS A 4 3.47 14.87 6.70
CA HIS A 4 2.96 13.69 6.00
C HIS A 4 2.83 14.01 4.53
N GLN A 5 3.93 13.79 3.81
CA GLN A 5 3.92 13.74 2.36
C GLN A 5 2.92 12.67 1.95
N ILE A 6 1.84 13.10 1.28
CA ILE A 6 0.81 12.21 0.74
C ILE A 6 1.51 11.18 -0.16
N ASP A 7 1.32 9.89 0.15
CA ASP A 7 1.88 8.82 -0.68
C ASP A 7 0.98 8.59 -1.90
N ALA A 8 1.36 9.19 -3.02
CA ALA A 8 0.64 9.05 -4.28
C ALA A 8 0.58 7.59 -4.78
N ASN A 9 1.56 6.74 -4.41
CA ASN A 9 1.55 5.33 -4.77
C ASN A 9 0.41 4.61 -4.05
N LEU A 10 0.23 4.88 -2.75
CA LEU A 10 -0.85 4.30 -1.96
C LEU A 10 -2.22 4.71 -2.51
N ILE A 11 -2.40 6.00 -2.82
CA ILE A 11 -3.65 6.50 -3.44
C ILE A 11 -3.90 5.80 -4.76
N TYR A 12 -2.87 5.68 -5.60
CA TYR A 12 -2.99 5.03 -6.90
C TYR A 12 -3.37 3.55 -6.76
N VAL A 13 -2.73 2.81 -5.85
CA VAL A 13 -3.05 1.40 -5.57
C VAL A 13 -4.50 1.27 -5.06
N ALA A 14 -4.90 2.08 -4.08
CA ALA A 14 -6.26 2.02 -3.56
C ALA A 14 -7.30 2.34 -4.65
N LEU A 15 -7.08 3.39 -5.44
CA LEU A 15 -8.01 3.82 -6.48
C LEU A 15 -8.06 2.84 -7.65
N LYS A 16 -6.92 2.56 -8.28
CA LYS A 16 -6.85 1.81 -9.53
C LYS A 16 -6.91 0.30 -9.31
N TYR A 17 -6.12 -0.21 -8.38
CA TYR A 17 -6.00 -1.64 -8.13
C TYR A 17 -7.17 -2.15 -7.27
N ALA A 18 -7.37 -1.60 -6.07
CA ALA A 18 -8.37 -2.11 -5.15
C ALA A 18 -9.81 -1.70 -5.52
N CYS A 19 -10.03 -0.48 -6.01
CA CYS A 19 -11.35 0.08 -6.25
C CYS A 19 -11.72 0.26 -7.73
N LYS A 20 -10.92 -0.24 -8.68
CA LYS A 20 -11.22 -0.19 -10.13
C LYS A 20 -11.57 1.22 -10.66
N GLY A 21 -11.05 2.27 -10.04
CA GLY A 21 -11.29 3.68 -10.40
C GLY A 21 -12.48 4.35 -9.70
N TYR A 22 -13.24 3.66 -8.86
CA TYR A 22 -14.34 4.27 -8.10
C TYR A 22 -13.80 5.10 -6.93
N ILE A 23 -13.84 6.43 -7.07
CA ILE A 23 -13.27 7.38 -6.09
C ILE A 23 -13.90 7.23 -4.71
N ASP A 24 -15.23 7.18 -4.61
CA ASP A 24 -15.92 7.10 -3.31
C ASP A 24 -15.55 5.82 -2.54
N LYS A 25 -15.35 4.72 -3.28
CA LYS A 25 -14.90 3.45 -2.69
C LYS A 25 -13.44 3.56 -2.22
N ALA A 26 -12.58 4.21 -3.00
CA ALA A 26 -11.18 4.40 -2.65
C ALA A 26 -11.03 5.27 -1.40
N ILE A 27 -11.78 6.38 -1.30
CA ILE A 27 -11.80 7.24 -0.11
C ILE A 27 -12.23 6.45 1.12
N LYS A 28 -13.33 5.69 1.02
CA LYS A 28 -13.82 4.86 2.12
C LYS A 28 -12.79 3.80 2.53
N LEU A 29 -12.17 3.12 1.56
CA LEU A 29 -11.19 2.07 1.83
C LEU A 29 -9.91 2.64 2.48
N LEU A 30 -9.42 3.79 2.02
CA LEU A 30 -8.28 4.48 2.61
C LEU A 30 -8.59 4.99 4.03
N PHE A 31 -9.81 5.45 4.27
CA PHE A 31 -10.25 5.82 5.61
C PHE A 31 -10.24 4.63 6.56
N GLU A 32 -10.80 3.50 6.15
CA GLU A 32 -10.76 2.26 6.94
C GLU A 32 -9.34 1.74 7.16
N PHE A 33 -8.47 1.85 6.16
CA PHE A 33 -7.05 1.52 6.27
C PHE A 33 -6.34 2.39 7.32
N GLU A 34 -6.55 3.71 7.29
CA GLU A 34 -5.97 4.61 8.29
C GLU A 34 -6.44 4.26 9.71
N GLN A 35 -7.71 3.91 9.90
CA GLN A 35 -8.19 3.43 11.21
C GLN A 35 -7.54 2.11 11.60
N TRP A 36 -7.52 1.12 10.69
CA TRP A 36 -6.91 -0.20 10.93
C TRP A 36 -5.43 -0.12 11.28
N LYS A 37 -4.68 0.82 10.66
CA LYS A 37 -3.23 0.99 10.87
C LYS A 37 -2.87 1.22 12.34
N PHE A 38 -3.69 1.99 13.06
CA PHE A 38 -3.45 2.34 14.47
C PHE A 38 -4.07 1.35 15.47
N LEU A 39 -4.86 0.39 14.99
CA LEU A 39 -5.44 -0.66 15.82
C LEU A 39 -4.46 -1.83 15.99
N ASP A 40 -4.59 -2.54 17.12
CA ASP A 40 -3.98 -3.85 17.38
C ASP A 40 -2.48 -3.98 17.07
N ASN A 41 -1.74 -2.86 17.15
CA ASN A 41 -0.32 -2.78 16.82
C ASN A 41 0.01 -3.24 15.38
N ASN A 42 -0.92 -3.06 14.43
CA ASN A 42 -0.76 -3.50 13.05
C ASN A 42 0.49 -2.90 12.38
N GLU A 43 0.77 -1.62 12.60
CA GLU A 43 2.00 -0.98 12.12
C GLU A 43 3.28 -1.62 12.71
N GLN A 44 3.26 -1.98 13.99
CA GLN A 44 4.40 -2.67 14.62
C GLN A 44 4.55 -4.10 14.11
N ASN A 45 3.43 -4.79 13.82
CA ASN A 45 3.46 -6.11 13.22
C ASN A 45 4.02 -6.08 11.80
N TYR A 46 3.77 -5.01 11.04
CA TYR A 46 4.42 -4.78 9.76
C TYR A 46 5.94 -4.66 9.89
N ASN A 47 6.44 -3.93 10.88
CA ASN A 47 7.89 -3.79 11.09
C ASN A 47 8.61 -5.13 11.24
N LYS A 48 7.94 -6.16 11.80
CA LYS A 48 8.48 -7.53 11.91
C LYS A 48 8.62 -8.25 10.57
N LYS A 49 7.81 -7.88 9.57
CA LYS A 49 7.78 -8.47 8.22
C LYS A 49 8.43 -7.58 7.16
N MET A 50 8.92 -6.40 7.56
CA MET A 50 9.41 -5.38 6.64
C MET A 50 10.53 -5.91 5.75
N ASP A 51 11.47 -6.67 6.33
CA ASP A 51 12.61 -7.21 5.59
C ASP A 51 12.18 -8.20 4.50
N GLU A 52 11.17 -9.03 4.75
CA GLU A 52 10.62 -9.97 3.75
C GLU A 52 10.03 -9.23 2.53
N PHE A 53 9.39 -8.07 2.74
CA PHE A 53 8.94 -7.22 1.64
C PHE A 53 10.11 -6.64 0.86
N LEU A 54 11.17 -6.20 1.55
CA LEU A 54 12.35 -5.63 0.91
C LEU A 54 13.11 -6.68 0.08
N GLU A 55 13.23 -7.92 0.56
CA GLU A 55 13.80 -9.05 -0.20
C GLU A 55 13.05 -9.30 -1.51
N ARG A 56 11.73 -9.09 -1.50
CA ARG A 56 10.84 -9.16 -2.68
C ARG A 56 10.81 -7.87 -3.51
N ARG A 57 11.74 -6.93 -3.25
CA ARG A 57 11.83 -5.62 -3.92
C ARG A 57 10.61 -4.73 -3.73
N CYS A 58 9.79 -4.99 -2.71
CA CYS A 58 8.65 -4.19 -2.35
C CYS A 58 9.07 -3.03 -1.45
N CYS A 59 9.60 -1.96 -2.06
CA CYS A 59 10.25 -0.86 -1.32
C CYS A 59 9.31 0.22 -0.79
N ASN A 60 8.02 0.23 -1.15
CA ASN A 60 7.07 1.22 -0.62
C ASN A 60 6.35 0.67 0.62
N HIS A 61 6.76 1.14 1.80
CA HIS A 61 6.24 0.68 3.08
C HIS A 61 4.73 0.92 3.26
N ASN A 62 4.19 2.06 2.83
CA ASN A 62 2.76 2.35 2.96
C ASN A 62 1.92 1.43 2.07
N VAL A 63 2.38 1.15 0.85
CA VAL A 63 1.73 0.19 -0.05
C VAL A 63 1.80 -1.22 0.53
N ASN A 64 2.94 -1.63 1.10
CA ASN A 64 3.08 -2.94 1.74
C ASN A 64 2.11 -3.11 2.91
N LEU A 65 2.05 -2.11 3.79
CA LEU A 65 1.14 -2.09 4.93
C LEU A 65 -0.33 -2.12 4.48
N PHE A 66 -0.67 -1.39 3.42
CA PHE A 66 -1.97 -1.46 2.78
C PHE A 66 -2.29 -2.84 2.21
N CYS A 67 -1.31 -3.53 1.61
CA CYS A 67 -1.51 -4.88 1.09
C CYS A 67 -1.79 -5.89 2.21
N ILE A 68 -1.21 -5.71 3.40
CA ILE A 68 -1.54 -6.52 4.59
C ILE A 68 -3.02 -6.32 4.95
N PHE A 69 -3.43 -5.07 5.19
CA PHE A 69 -4.83 -4.72 5.46
C PHE A 69 -5.79 -5.31 4.40
N PHE A 70 -5.43 -5.12 3.13
CA PHE A 70 -6.26 -5.55 2.02
C PHE A 70 -6.41 -7.08 1.97
N SER A 71 -5.34 -7.83 2.23
CA SER A 71 -5.37 -9.30 2.29
C SER A 71 -6.17 -9.85 3.47
N GLU A 72 -6.15 -9.17 4.63
CA GLU A 72 -6.96 -9.54 5.79
C GLU A 72 -8.45 -9.34 5.51
N LYS A 73 -8.79 -8.23 4.85
CA LYS A 73 -10.16 -7.89 4.50
C LYS A 73 -10.69 -8.74 3.35
N TYR A 74 -9.88 -8.99 2.33
CA TYR A 74 -10.23 -9.75 1.14
C TYR A 74 -9.23 -10.90 1.01
N LYS A 75 -9.59 -12.05 1.60
CA LYS A 75 -8.76 -13.26 1.77
C LYS A 75 -8.48 -14.03 0.46
N ASN A 76 -8.34 -13.31 -0.64
CA ASN A 76 -8.13 -13.90 -1.96
C ASN A 76 -6.65 -14.21 -2.15
N TRP A 77 -5.77 -13.21 -1.95
CA TRP A 77 -4.33 -13.34 -2.09
C TRP A 77 -3.62 -12.85 -0.83
N THR A 78 -2.36 -13.23 -0.69
CA THR A 78 -1.48 -12.77 0.38
C THR A 78 -1.04 -11.31 0.16
N ALA A 79 -0.62 -10.65 1.24
CA ALA A 79 -0.08 -9.30 1.18
C ALA A 79 1.14 -9.19 0.23
N PHE A 80 1.98 -10.22 0.19
CA PHE A 80 3.15 -10.26 -0.70
C PHE A 80 2.74 -10.33 -2.17
N GLU A 81 1.80 -11.21 -2.52
CA GLU A 81 1.29 -11.32 -3.90
C GLU A 81 0.64 -10.02 -4.37
N HIS A 82 -0.12 -9.36 -3.48
CA HIS A 82 -0.69 -8.05 -3.77
C HIS A 82 0.40 -6.99 -4.02
N ALA A 83 1.44 -6.93 -3.19
CA ALA A 83 2.52 -5.96 -3.34
C ALA A 83 3.33 -6.20 -4.61
N GLU A 84 3.73 -7.45 -4.87
CA GLU A 84 4.47 -7.86 -6.08
C GLU A 84 3.70 -7.53 -7.35
N LEU A 85 2.40 -7.85 -7.40
CA LEU A 85 1.56 -7.54 -8.56
C LEU A 85 1.51 -6.02 -8.81
N ASN A 86 1.39 -5.22 -7.76
CA ASN A 86 1.36 -3.76 -7.89
C ASN A 86 2.70 -3.19 -8.38
N ILE A 87 3.82 -3.81 -8.03
CA ILE A 87 5.15 -3.43 -8.54
C ILE A 87 5.30 -3.80 -10.01
N VAL A 88 5.01 -5.06 -10.36
CA VAL A 88 5.19 -5.57 -11.72
C VAL A 88 4.28 -4.84 -12.71
N ASN A 89 3.01 -4.62 -12.36
CA ASN A 89 2.04 -4.04 -13.29
C ASN A 89 2.09 -2.51 -13.36
N ASN A 90 2.44 -1.83 -12.26
CA ASN A 90 2.36 -0.37 -12.19
C ASN A 90 3.74 0.32 -12.09
N GLY A 91 4.84 -0.44 -12.02
CA GLY A 91 6.19 0.12 -11.91
C GLY A 91 6.46 0.86 -10.59
N LEU A 92 5.81 0.44 -9.50
CA LEU A 92 5.95 1.09 -8.19
C LEU A 92 7.32 0.79 -7.54
N PRO A 93 7.83 1.71 -6.69
CA PRO A 93 7.29 3.05 -6.43
C PRO A 93 7.59 4.05 -7.55
N PHE A 94 6.69 5.03 -7.73
CA PHE A 94 6.94 6.25 -8.49
C PHE A 94 8.01 7.08 -7.78
N VAL A 95 9.29 6.76 -8.01
CA VAL A 95 10.41 7.54 -7.46
C VAL A 95 10.62 8.76 -8.35
N GLY A 96 10.91 9.91 -7.74
CA GLY A 96 11.23 11.16 -8.47
C GLY A 96 12.46 11.10 -9.40
N LYS A 97 13.02 9.92 -9.69
CA LYS A 97 14.02 9.73 -10.75
C LYS A 97 13.45 9.96 -12.16
N ASP A 98 12.13 9.96 -12.33
CA ASP A 98 11.47 10.41 -13.58
C ASP A 98 11.41 11.95 -13.70
N LYS A 99 11.86 12.71 -12.68
CA LYS A 99 11.87 14.19 -12.70
C LYS A 99 13.09 14.79 -13.42
N LYS A 100 13.87 13.99 -14.15
CA LYS A 100 14.91 14.48 -15.05
C LYS A 100 14.65 13.98 -16.47
N THR A 101 13.81 14.72 -17.18
CA THR A 101 14.04 14.98 -18.61
C THR A 101 13.89 16.48 -18.83
#